data_AF-A0A3B9QYY0-F1
#
_entry.id   AF-A0A3B9QYY0-F1
#
_cell.length_a   1.000
_cell.length_b   1.000
_cell.length_c   1.000
_cell.angle_alpha   90.00
_cell.angle_beta   90.00
_cell.angle_gamma   90.00
#
_symmetry.space_group_name_H-M   'P 1'
#
loop_
_entity.id
_entity.type
_entity.pdbx_description
1 polymer ?
#
loop_
_entity_poly.entity_id
_entity_poly.type
_entity_poly.pdbx_seq_one_letter_code
_entity_poly.pdbx_strand_id
1 'polypeptide(L)'
;MCFPVAPPSNTPLSYRDAGVDIDAGDDLVERIKPLVRRTQRPECLGGIGGFGGLFELPTDRYEKPVLVSGTDGVGTKLKLAITLD
;
A
#
# COMPACT_ATOMS: atom_id res chain seq x y z
N MET A 1 29.75 32.63 -23.20
CA MET A 1 29.11 33.03 -21.93
C MET A 1 28.90 31.76 -21.11
N CYS A 2 29.61 31.61 -20.00
CA CYS A 2 29.52 30.44 -19.12
C CYS A 2 28.59 30.82 -17.95
N PHE A 3 27.48 30.11 -17.78
CA PHE A 3 26.58 30.34 -16.64
C PHE A 3 27.12 29.61 -15.40
N PRO A 4 27.13 30.23 -14.21
CA PRO A 4 27.55 29.56 -12.99
C PRO A 4 26.53 28.48 -12.60
N VAL A 5 27.00 27.25 -12.40
CA VAL A 5 26.22 26.15 -11.84
C VAL A 5 26.22 26.32 -10.32
N ALA A 6 25.02 26.36 -9.71
CA ALA A 6 24.89 26.46 -8.26
C ALA A 6 25.50 25.21 -7.58
N PRO A 7 26.18 25.36 -6.44
CA PRO A 7 26.74 24.22 -5.72
C PRO A 7 25.62 23.30 -5.21
N PRO A 8 25.84 21.97 -5.19
CA PRO A 8 24.86 21.03 -4.65
C PRO A 8 24.61 21.33 -3.17
N SER A 9 23.34 21.36 -2.76
CA SER A 9 22.95 21.55 -1.36
C SER A 9 23.43 20.37 -0.52
N ASN A 10 24.18 20.65 0.54
CA ASN A 10 24.81 19.64 1.41
C ASN A 10 23.85 19.05 2.47
N THR A 11 22.53 19.15 2.26
CA THR A 11 21.51 18.66 3.20
C THR A 11 21.31 17.16 2.94
N PRO A 12 21.52 16.28 3.93
CA PRO A 12 21.26 14.86 3.77
C PRO A 12 19.78 14.62 3.50
N LEU A 13 19.47 13.94 2.40
CA LEU A 13 18.11 13.54 2.04
C LEU A 13 17.65 12.39 2.95
N SER A 14 16.48 12.55 3.57
CA SER A 14 15.80 11.50 4.32
C SER A 14 14.73 10.82 3.48
N TYR A 15 14.32 9.63 3.88
CA TYR A 15 13.19 8.91 3.25
C TYR A 15 11.87 9.69 3.39
N ARG A 16 11.77 10.49 4.47
CA ARG A 16 10.67 11.43 4.72
C ARG A 16 10.64 12.57 3.71
N ASP A 17 11.80 13.05 3.23
CA ASP A 17 11.87 14.08 2.18
C ASP A 17 11.36 13.56 0.83
N ALA A 18 11.34 12.24 0.63
CA ALA A 18 10.68 11.59 -0.51
C ALA A 18 9.16 11.40 -0.31
N GLY A 19 8.60 11.92 0.79
CA GLY A 19 7.19 11.80 1.14
C GLY A 19 6.81 10.51 1.87
N VAL A 20 7.80 9.74 2.36
CA VAL A 20 7.56 8.47 3.05
C VAL A 20 7.80 8.58 4.55
N ASP A 21 6.72 8.50 5.32
CA ASP A 21 6.74 8.45 6.78
C ASP A 21 6.56 7.00 7.25
N ILE A 22 7.65 6.38 7.69
CA ILE A 22 7.68 4.98 8.12
C ILE A 22 6.84 4.80 9.39
N ASP A 23 7.03 5.67 10.38
CA ASP A 23 6.33 5.58 11.66
C ASP A 23 4.82 5.73 11.47
N ALA A 24 4.39 6.68 10.64
CA ALA A 24 2.97 6.83 10.31
C ALA A 24 2.39 5.62 9.56
N GLY A 25 3.22 4.95 8.73
CA GLY A 25 2.85 3.71 8.06
C GLY A 25 2.63 2.56 9.03
N ASP A 26 3.56 2.36 9.96
CA ASP A 26 3.49 1.31 10.98
C ASP A 26 2.31 1.54 11.94
N ASP A 27 2.09 2.78 12.38
CA ASP A 27 0.94 3.16 13.21
C ASP A 27 -0.40 2.86 12.52
N LEU A 28 -0.50 3.15 11.22
CA LEU A 28 -1.70 2.81 10.44
C LEU A 28 -1.90 1.30 10.38
N VAL A 29 -0.84 0.53 10.13
CA VAL A 29 -0.89 -0.93 10.08
C VAL A 29 -1.44 -1.49 11.39
N GLU A 30 -0.94 -1.05 12.56
CA GLU A 30 -1.45 -1.50 13.86
C GLU A 30 -2.94 -1.17 14.05
N ARG A 31 -3.37 0.03 13.65
CA ARG A 31 -4.77 0.45 13.77
C ARG A 31 -5.73 -0.38 12.94
N ILE A 32 -5.34 -0.79 11.72
CA ILE A 32 -6.20 -1.54 10.81
C ILE A 32 -6.12 -3.06 10.99
N LYS A 33 -5.08 -3.59 11.66
CA LYS A 33 -4.90 -5.03 11.90
C LYS A 33 -6.19 -5.75 12.35
N PRO A 34 -6.97 -5.25 13.33
CA PRO A 34 -8.21 -5.91 13.74
C PRO A 34 -9.27 -5.96 12.65
N LEU A 35 -9.35 -4.92 11.81
CA LEU A 35 -10.30 -4.85 10.69
C LEU A 35 -9.91 -5.84 9.58
N VAL A 36 -8.62 -5.89 9.23
CA VAL A 36 -8.10 -6.82 8.23
C VAL A 36 -8.23 -8.28 8.70
N ARG A 37 -7.99 -8.56 9.99
CA ARG A 37 -8.12 -9.92 10.54
C ARG A 37 -9.53 -10.51 10.36
N ARG A 38 -10.57 -9.67 10.32
CA ARG A 38 -11.96 -10.11 10.10
C ARG A 38 -12.21 -10.65 8.69
N THR A 39 -11.33 -10.36 7.73
CA THR A 39 -11.44 -10.85 6.33
C THR A 39 -10.51 -12.01 6.04
N GLN A 40 -9.77 -12.50 7.04
CA GLN A 40 -8.79 -13.57 6.88
C GLN A 40 -9.46 -14.90 6.48
N ARG A 41 -8.79 -15.62 5.58
CA ARG A 41 -9.21 -16.94 5.08
C ARG A 41 -8.08 -17.97 5.24
N PRO A 42 -8.37 -19.27 5.22
CA PRO A 42 -7.35 -20.32 5.31
C PRO A 42 -6.26 -20.21 4.25
N GLU A 43 -6.63 -19.75 3.05
CA GLU A 43 -5.71 -19.60 1.93
C GLU A 43 -4.78 -18.37 2.05
N CYS A 44 -5.09 -17.40 2.91
CA CYS A 44 -4.22 -16.24 3.16
C CYS A 44 -3.02 -16.65 4.01
N LEU A 45 -1.81 -16.52 3.46
CA LEU A 45 -0.58 -16.90 4.15
C LEU A 45 0.04 -15.67 4.84
N GLY A 46 0.03 -15.65 6.17
CA GLY A 46 0.61 -14.57 6.98
C GLY A 46 -0.38 -13.45 7.34
N GLY A 47 0.14 -12.23 7.50
CA GLY A 47 -0.63 -11.04 7.89
C GLY A 47 -0.07 -9.77 7.23
N ILE A 48 -0.59 -8.60 7.61
CA ILE A 48 -0.16 -7.30 7.07
C ILE A 48 1.09 -6.76 7.78
N GLY A 49 1.87 -5.93 7.08
CA GLY A 49 3.13 -5.33 7.58
C GLY A 49 4.40 -5.89 6.92
N GLY A 50 4.28 -6.95 6.12
CA GLY A 50 5.35 -7.42 5.23
C GLY A 50 5.32 -6.73 3.86
N PHE A 51 6.34 -6.98 3.04
CA PHE A 51 6.46 -6.42 1.68
C PHE A 51 5.32 -6.82 0.74
N GLY A 52 4.77 -8.02 0.90
CA GLY A 52 3.69 -8.53 0.04
C GLY A 52 2.76 -9.48 0.78
N GLY A 53 1.51 -9.53 0.34
CA GLY A 53 0.53 -10.52 0.77
C GLY A 53 0.63 -11.80 -0.06
N LEU A 54 0.42 -12.95 0.57
CA LEU A 54 0.49 -14.25 -0.07
C LEU A 54 -0.87 -14.97 0.05
N PHE A 55 -1.25 -15.68 -1.00
CA PHE A 55 -2.50 -16.44 -1.06
C PHE A 55 -2.27 -17.77 -1.77
N GLU A 56 -2.63 -18.88 -1.12
CA GLU A 56 -2.56 -20.22 -1.68
C GLU A 56 -3.75 -20.50 -2.60
N LEU A 57 -3.49 -20.88 -3.85
CA LEU A 57 -4.56 -21.23 -4.80
C LEU A 57 -5.02 -22.68 -4.54
N PRO A 58 -6.32 -22.95 -4.27
CA PRO A 58 -6.81 -24.31 -4.06
C PRO A 58 -6.93 -25.04 -5.41
N THR A 59 -5.83 -25.62 -5.88
CA THR A 59 -5.72 -26.27 -7.21
C THR A 59 -6.54 -27.55 -7.33
N ASP A 60 -6.94 -28.15 -6.21
CA ASP A 60 -7.84 -29.31 -6.16
C ASP A 60 -9.27 -28.97 -6.62
N ARG A 61 -9.66 -27.70 -6.56
CA ARG A 61 -11.02 -27.23 -6.91
C ARG A 61 -11.16 -26.78 -8.36
N TYR A 62 -10.06 -26.66 -9.11
CA TYR A 62 -10.06 -26.10 -10.45
C TYR A 62 -9.19 -26.93 -11.41
N GLU A 63 -9.77 -27.38 -12.52
CA GLU A 63 -9.04 -28.18 -13.52
C GLU A 63 -7.99 -27.35 -14.28
N LYS A 64 -8.35 -26.12 -14.68
CA LYS A 64 -7.49 -25.19 -15.44
C LYS A 64 -7.74 -23.76 -14.93
N PRO A 65 -7.21 -23.39 -13.76
CA PRO A 65 -7.53 -22.11 -13.14
C PRO A 65 -7.00 -20.95 -13.98
N VAL A 66 -7.82 -19.90 -14.10
CA VAL A 66 -7.45 -18.63 -14.72
C VAL A 66 -7.60 -17.53 -13.67
N LEU A 67 -6.56 -16.73 -13.49
CA LEU A 67 -6.58 -15.59 -12.57
C LEU A 67 -7.10 -14.35 -13.30
N VAL A 68 -8.06 -13.68 -12.68
CA VAL A 68 -8.59 -12.40 -13.14
C VAL A 68 -8.33 -11.36 -12.07
N SER A 69 -7.67 -10.27 -12.44
CA SER A 69 -7.43 -9.11 -11.59
C SER A 69 -8.08 -7.86 -12.17
N GLY A 70 -8.56 -6.97 -11.31
CA GLY A 70 -9.10 -5.68 -11.70
C GLY A 70 -8.64 -4.59 -10.73
N THR A 71 -8.59 -3.36 -11.21
CA THR A 71 -8.35 -2.17 -10.40
C THR A 71 -9.44 -1.16 -10.71
N ASP A 72 -9.99 -0.53 -9.68
CA ASP A 72 -11.04 0.48 -9.82
C ASP A 72 -10.83 1.61 -8.81
N GLY A 73 -11.19 2.83 -9.22
CA GLY A 73 -11.10 4.03 -8.39
C GLY A 73 -12.47 4.46 -7.91
N VAL A 74 -12.54 4.99 -6.69
CA VAL A 74 -13.81 5.49 -6.12
C VAL A 74 -14.36 6.71 -6.90
N GLY A 75 -13.48 7.47 -7.55
CA GLY A 75 -13.83 8.64 -8.36
C GLY A 75 -14.26 9.85 -7.52
N THR A 76 -15.09 10.71 -8.09
CA THR A 76 -15.53 11.97 -7.45
C THR A 76 -16.36 11.79 -6.18
N LYS A 77 -16.81 10.56 -5.87
CA LYS A 77 -17.47 10.24 -4.59
C LYS A 77 -16.59 10.55 -3.37
N LEU A 78 -15.26 10.49 -3.51
CA LEU A 78 -14.35 10.88 -2.44
C LEU A 78 -14.52 12.34 -2.01
N LYS A 79 -14.89 13.25 -2.94
CA LYS A 79 -15.14 14.65 -2.59
C LYS A 79 -16.31 14.78 -1.61
N LEU A 80 -17.36 13.97 -1.79
CA LEU A 80 -18.51 13.97 -0.88
C LEU A 80 -18.14 13.38 0.48
N ALA A 81 -17.42 12.25 0.50
CA ALA A 81 -16.97 11.63 1.76
C ALA A 81 -16.16 12.64 2.60
N ILE A 82 -15.14 13.27 2.02
CA ILE A 82 -14.28 14.24 2.70
C ILE A 82 -15.04 15.48 3.19
N THR A 83 -16.10 15.89 2.48
CA THR A 83 -16.88 17.09 2.87
C THR A 83 -17.93 16.79 3.94
N LEU A 84 -18.34 15.53 4.09
CA LEU A 84 -19.38 15.10 5.04
C LEU A 84 -18.81 14.42 6.29
N ASP A 85 -17.54 14.04 6.27
CA ASP A 85 -16.75 13.63 7.45
C ASP A 85 -16.43 14.83 8.36
#